data_AF-A0A151EVA6-F1
#
_entry.id   AF-A0A151EVA6-F1
#
_cell.length_a   1.000
_cell.length_b   1.000
_cell.length_c   1.000
_cell.angle_alpha   90.00
_cell.angle_beta   90.00
_cell.angle_gamma   90.00
#
_symmetry.space_group_name_H-M   'P 1'
#
loop_
_entity.id
_entity.type
_entity.pdbx_description
1 polymer ?
#
loop_
_entity_poly.entity_id
_entity_poly.type
_entity_poly.pdbx_seq_one_letter_code
_entity_poly.pdbx_strand_id
1 'polypeptide(L)'
;MNKSKNLFIFYLIGLLIISLLTTMASAQYPNETFFALFPGLSPFYIYVLVWFVLWLLVAVWVYKDANKRDKSGILWSIIVILFGFIGLIIWLLVRGEVPISGRKCSNCGRPLTMDVKVCPYCGNNMENKF
;
A
#
# COMPACT_ATOMS: atom_id res chain seq x y z
N MET A 1 0.64 2.19 19.45
CA MET A 1 1.38 0.91 19.31
C MET A 1 0.55 -0.36 19.56
N ASN A 2 -0.75 -0.28 19.92
CA ASN A 2 -1.59 -1.47 20.21
C ASN A 2 -2.73 -1.71 19.18
N LYS A 3 -3.04 -0.74 18.32
CA LYS A 3 -4.18 -0.81 17.39
C LYS A 3 -3.97 -1.83 16.26
N SER A 4 -2.73 -1.98 15.76
CA SER A 4 -2.38 -2.96 14.73
C SER A 4 -2.27 -4.39 15.26
N LYS A 5 -1.81 -4.56 16.51
CA LYS A 5 -1.79 -5.88 17.18
C LYS A 5 -3.19 -6.40 17.41
N ASN A 6 -4.10 -5.53 17.86
CA ASN A 6 -5.51 -5.89 18.02
C ASN A 6 -6.16 -6.24 16.68
N LEU A 7 -5.88 -5.50 15.60
CA LEU A 7 -6.40 -5.81 14.26
C LEU A 7 -5.94 -7.19 13.74
N PHE A 8 -4.68 -7.55 13.98
CA PHE A 8 -4.13 -8.85 13.62
C PHE A 8 -4.69 -9.99 14.48
N ILE A 9 -4.91 -9.74 15.78
CA ILE A 9 -5.54 -10.68 16.70
C ILE A 9 -6.99 -10.94 16.30
N PHE A 10 -7.76 -9.91 15.93
CA PHE A 10 -9.13 -10.10 15.41
C PHE A 10 -9.16 -10.90 14.10
N TYR A 11 -8.17 -10.71 13.23
CA TYR A 11 -8.00 -11.50 12.00
C TYR A 11 -7.72 -12.97 12.30
N LEU A 12 -6.81 -13.27 13.24
CA LEU A 12 -6.51 -14.66 13.64
C LEU A 12 -7.70 -15.34 14.34
N ILE A 13 -8.41 -14.60 15.20
CA ILE A 13 -9.63 -15.08 15.85
C ILE A 13 -10.72 -15.36 14.81
N GLY A 14 -10.89 -14.48 13.81
CA GLY A 14 -11.83 -14.70 12.71
C GLY A 14 -11.52 -15.97 11.92
N LEU A 15 -10.25 -16.22 11.58
CA LEU A 15 -9.82 -17.46 10.91
C LEU A 15 -10.09 -18.71 11.76
N LEU A 16 -9.80 -18.64 13.06
CA LEU A 16 -10.00 -19.76 13.99
C LEU A 16 -11.49 -20.08 14.13
N ILE A 17 -12.35 -19.07 14.26
CA ILE A 17 -13.81 -19.22 14.36
C ILE A 17 -14.41 -19.80 13.06
N ILE A 18 -13.97 -19.32 11.90
CA ILE A 18 -14.41 -19.85 10.59
C ILE A 18 -14.03 -21.33 10.47
N SER A 19 -12.80 -21.69 10.87
CA SER A 19 -12.35 -23.09 10.85
C SER A 19 -13.17 -23.98 11.79
N LEU A 20 -13.49 -23.51 13.01
CA LEU A 20 -14.36 -24.24 13.94
C LEU A 20 -15.75 -24.43 13.36
N LEU A 21 -16.38 -23.38 12.82
CA LEU A 21 -17.72 -23.46 12.25
C LEU A 21 -17.80 -24.48 11.10
N THR A 22 -16.77 -24.56 10.25
CA THR A 22 -16.72 -25.56 9.17
C THR A 22 -16.64 -27.00 9.67
N THR A 23 -15.91 -27.26 10.77
CA THR A 23 -15.83 -28.61 11.38
C THR A 23 -17.14 -29.07 12.03
N MET A 24 -17.99 -28.13 12.43
CA MET A 24 -19.27 -28.43 13.08
C MET A 24 -20.35 -28.70 12.02
N ALA A 25 -20.27 -28.02 10.87
CA ALA A 25 -21.17 -28.21 9.73
C ALA A 25 -20.96 -29.55 9.02
N SER A 26 -19.71 -30.05 8.96
CA SER A 26 -19.42 -31.35 8.33
C SER A 26 -19.97 -32.55 9.12
N ALA A 27 -20.18 -32.42 10.43
CA ALA A 27 -20.76 -33.48 11.27
C ALA A 27 -22.25 -33.74 10.98
N GLN A 28 -22.96 -32.77 10.40
CA GLN A 28 -24.41 -32.85 10.15
C GLN A 28 -24.76 -33.42 8.76
N TYR A 29 -23.81 -33.52 7.82
CA TYR A 29 -24.06 -33.91 6.42
C TYR A 29 -23.15 -35.07 5.96
N PRO A 30 -23.54 -36.33 6.20
CA PRO A 30 -22.65 -37.50 6.08
C PRO A 30 -22.48 -38.10 4.66
N ASN A 31 -23.33 -37.79 3.67
CA ASN A 31 -23.43 -38.57 2.42
C ASN A 31 -23.32 -37.82 1.08
N GLU A 32 -22.82 -36.59 1.03
CA GLU A 32 -22.55 -35.85 -0.23
C GLU A 32 -21.09 -35.39 -0.31
N THR A 33 -20.18 -36.22 0.19
CA THR A 33 -18.78 -35.90 0.51
C THR A 33 -17.92 -35.51 -0.68
N PHE A 34 -18.37 -35.69 -1.93
CA PHE A 34 -17.65 -35.22 -3.12
C PHE A 34 -17.92 -33.73 -3.44
N PHE A 35 -19.17 -33.27 -3.36
CA PHE A 35 -19.53 -31.86 -3.54
C PHE A 35 -19.37 -31.03 -2.24
N ALA A 36 -19.22 -31.68 -1.08
CA ALA A 36 -19.01 -31.08 0.23
C ALA A 36 -17.53 -30.91 0.66
N LEU A 37 -16.56 -31.46 -0.08
CA LEU A 37 -15.12 -31.18 0.09
C LEU A 37 -14.66 -29.93 -0.70
N PHE A 38 -15.37 -29.55 -1.76
CA PHE A 38 -15.14 -28.33 -2.54
C PHE A 38 -15.69 -27.01 -1.95
N PRO A 39 -16.77 -26.94 -1.14
CA PRO A 39 -17.35 -25.69 -0.66
C PRO A 39 -16.72 -25.20 0.66
N GLY A 40 -15.85 -25.99 1.31
CA GLY A 40 -15.02 -25.52 2.42
C GLY A 40 -13.74 -24.81 1.95
N LEU A 41 -13.21 -25.24 0.80
CA LEU A 41 -12.04 -24.63 0.15
C LEU A 41 -12.42 -23.42 -0.73
N SER A 42 -13.63 -23.41 -1.30
CA SER A 42 -14.13 -22.36 -2.21
C SER A 42 -14.19 -20.95 -1.59
N PRO A 43 -14.86 -20.70 -0.45
CA PRO A 43 -14.90 -19.36 0.14
C PRO A 43 -13.56 -18.97 0.75
N PHE A 44 -12.77 -19.94 1.21
CA PHE A 44 -11.42 -19.70 1.72
C PHE A 44 -10.47 -19.26 0.60
N TYR A 45 -10.52 -19.92 -0.56
CA TYR A 45 -9.71 -19.54 -1.72
C TYR A 45 -10.12 -18.16 -2.24
N ILE A 46 -11.42 -17.88 -2.34
CA ILE A 46 -11.93 -16.56 -2.71
C ILE A 46 -11.45 -15.50 -1.70
N TYR A 47 -11.50 -15.79 -0.40
CA TYR A 47 -11.02 -14.89 0.65
C TYR A 47 -9.52 -14.61 0.52
N VAL A 48 -8.69 -15.64 0.35
CA VAL A 48 -7.24 -15.51 0.16
C VAL A 48 -6.94 -14.72 -1.12
N LEU A 49 -7.68 -14.97 -2.21
CA LEU A 49 -7.50 -14.28 -3.48
C LEU A 49 -7.87 -12.80 -3.36
N VAL A 50 -9.01 -12.47 -2.72
CA VAL A 50 -9.40 -11.09 -2.44
C VAL A 50 -8.34 -10.39 -1.59
N TRP A 51 -7.86 -11.03 -0.53
CA TRP A 51 -6.82 -10.47 0.33
C TRP A 51 -5.50 -10.26 -0.42
N PHE A 52 -5.12 -11.21 -1.27
CA PHE A 52 -3.92 -11.12 -2.11
C PHE A 52 -4.04 -9.98 -3.13
N VAL A 53 -5.20 -9.82 -3.78
CA VAL A 53 -5.46 -8.71 -4.71
C VAL A 53 -5.43 -7.37 -3.99
N LEU A 54 -6.04 -7.26 -2.80
CA LEU A 54 -5.94 -6.05 -1.97
C LEU A 54 -4.48 -5.73 -1.63
N TRP A 55 -3.67 -6.76 -1.32
CA TRP A 55 -2.25 -6.58 -1.06
C TRP A 55 -1.47 -6.07 -2.28
N LEU A 56 -1.75 -6.62 -3.47
CA LEU A 56 -1.16 -6.15 -4.72
C LEU A 56 -1.58 -4.70 -5.05
N LEU A 57 -2.84 -4.34 -4.81
CA LEU A 57 -3.31 -2.95 -4.99
C LEU A 57 -2.57 -1.98 -4.07
N VAL A 58 -2.31 -2.38 -2.83
CA VAL A 58 -1.47 -1.60 -1.90
C VAL A 58 -0.04 -1.48 -2.42
N ALA A 59 0.57 -2.56 -2.92
CA ALA A 59 1.92 -2.52 -3.48
C ALA A 59 2.01 -1.60 -4.72
N VAL A 60 1.00 -1.61 -5.60
CA VAL A 60 0.89 -0.71 -6.75
C VAL A 60 0.66 0.73 -6.30
N TRP A 61 -0.12 0.95 -5.24
CA TRP A 61 -0.30 2.28 -4.66
C TRP A 61 1.03 2.82 -4.13
N VAL A 62 1.82 2.01 -3.41
CA VAL A 62 3.17 2.37 -2.93
C VAL A 62 4.09 2.69 -4.10
N TYR A 63 4.06 1.89 -5.18
CA TYR A 63 4.83 2.15 -6.39
C TYR A 63 4.56 3.55 -6.94
N LYS A 64 3.27 3.88 -7.14
CA LYS A 64 2.85 5.18 -7.69
C LYS A 64 3.17 6.32 -6.73
N ASP A 65 3.03 6.10 -5.42
CA ASP A 65 3.35 7.11 -4.42
C ASP A 65 4.86 7.39 -4.33
N ALA A 66 5.69 6.36 -4.43
CA ALA A 66 7.14 6.48 -4.41
C ALA A 66 7.68 7.20 -5.65
N ASN A 67 7.15 6.88 -6.83
CA ASN A 67 7.53 7.56 -8.08
C ASN A 67 7.17 9.05 -8.07
N LYS A 68 6.08 9.44 -7.40
CA LYS A 68 5.73 10.87 -7.21
C LYS A 68 6.74 11.61 -6.35
N ARG A 69 7.55 10.90 -5.58
CA ARG A 69 8.48 11.45 -4.57
C ARG A 69 9.94 11.30 -5.01
N ASP A 70 10.17 11.11 -6.32
CA ASP A 70 11.48 10.84 -6.93
C ASP A 70 12.26 9.70 -6.25
N LYS A 71 11.53 8.75 -5.63
CA LYS A 71 12.08 7.53 -5.05
C LYS A 71 11.83 6.35 -5.99
N SER A 72 12.71 5.34 -5.93
CA SER A 72 12.62 4.12 -6.74
C SER A 72 11.39 3.27 -6.37
N GLY A 73 10.27 3.48 -7.04
CA GLY A 73 9.01 2.81 -6.69
C GLY A 73 9.07 1.29 -6.74
N ILE A 74 9.86 0.70 -7.64
CA ILE A 74 10.04 -0.76 -7.74
C ILE A 74 10.66 -1.31 -6.45
N LEU A 75 11.73 -0.69 -5.96
CA LEU A 75 12.43 -1.13 -4.76
C LEU A 75 11.49 -1.05 -3.54
N TRP A 76 10.75 0.05 -3.39
CA TRP A 76 9.80 0.21 -2.30
C TRP A 76 8.63 -0.80 -2.38
N SER A 77 8.10 -1.08 -3.56
CA SER A 77 7.06 -2.12 -3.71
C SER A 77 7.55 -3.52 -3.40
N ILE A 78 8.78 -3.88 -3.78
CA ILE A 78 9.38 -5.18 -3.42
C ILE A 78 9.50 -5.31 -1.90
N ILE A 79 9.94 -4.25 -1.21
CA ILE A 79 10.02 -4.24 0.26
C ILE A 79 8.64 -4.46 0.88
N VAL A 80 7.59 -3.80 0.37
CA VAL A 80 6.22 -3.98 0.88
C VAL A 80 5.71 -5.40 0.61
N ILE A 81 5.98 -5.98 -0.55
CA ILE A 81 5.55 -7.35 -0.87
C ILE A 81 6.25 -8.36 0.04
N LEU A 82 7.57 -8.23 0.25
CA LEU A 82 8.36 -9.18 1.05
C LEU A 82 8.10 -9.08 2.56
N PHE A 83 8.03 -7.85 3.09
CA PHE A 83 7.87 -7.63 4.54
C PHE A 83 6.41 -7.43 4.96
N GLY A 84 5.46 -7.49 4.02
CA GLY A 84 4.04 -7.35 4.32
C GLY A 84 3.71 -5.98 4.94
N PHE A 85 2.89 -6.02 5.99
CA PHE A 85 2.49 -4.81 6.74
C PHE A 85 3.68 -4.04 7.31
N ILE A 86 4.77 -4.71 7.68
CA ILE A 86 5.98 -4.04 8.18
C ILE A 86 6.58 -3.15 7.10
N GLY A 87 6.69 -3.63 5.86
CA GLY A 87 7.18 -2.84 4.74
C GLY A 87 6.31 -1.61 4.47
N LEU A 88 4.98 -1.76 4.56
CA LEU A 88 4.05 -0.64 4.41
C LEU A 88 4.22 0.42 5.50
N ILE A 89 4.42 0.00 6.75
CA ILE A 89 4.68 0.91 7.88
C ILE A 89 5.99 1.66 7.67
N ILE A 90 7.06 0.96 7.25
CA ILE A 90 8.35 1.58 6.95
C ILE A 90 8.19 2.62 5.84
N TRP A 91 7.47 2.28 4.76
CA TRP A 91 7.19 3.22 3.68
C TRP A 91 6.48 4.47 4.19
N LEU A 92 5.42 4.31 4.98
CA LEU A 92 4.67 5.44 5.54
C LEU A 92 5.52 6.34 6.44
N LEU A 93 6.47 5.75 7.17
CA LEU A 93 7.40 6.49 8.03
C LEU A 93 8.45 7.27 7.21
N VAL A 94 8.96 6.69 6.13
CA VAL A 94 10.00 7.28 5.26
C VAL A 94 9.41 8.13 4.11
N ARG A 95 8.08 8.18 4.01
CA ARG A 95 7.33 8.76 2.89
C ARG A 95 7.82 10.16 2.49
N GLY A 96 8.23 11.00 3.44
CA GLY A 96 8.75 12.35 3.18
C GLY A 96 7.68 13.28 2.59
N GLU A 97 8.08 14.40 2.00
CA GLU A 97 7.21 15.27 1.22
C GLU A 97 7.35 15.04 -0.29
N VAL A 98 6.36 15.43 -1.08
CA VAL A 98 6.46 15.40 -2.54
C VAL A 98 7.36 16.58 -2.93
N PRO A 99 8.42 16.38 -3.72
CA PRO A 99 9.25 17.48 -4.18
C PRO A 99 8.36 18.42 -4.97
N ILE A 100 8.22 19.65 -4.50
CA ILE A 100 7.56 20.70 -5.26
C ILE A 100 8.44 20.91 -6.47
N SER A 101 7.98 20.47 -7.64
CA SER A 101 8.70 20.64 -8.90
C SER A 101 8.88 22.13 -9.14
N GLY A 102 10.04 22.61 -8.73
CA GLY A 102 10.43 23.99 -8.78
C GLY A 102 10.34 24.56 -10.17
N ARG A 103 9.74 25.74 -10.32
CA ARG A 103 9.82 26.50 -11.57
C ARG A 103 11.31 26.71 -11.88
N LYS A 104 11.72 26.47 -13.13
CA LYS A 104 13.08 26.85 -13.57
C LYS A 104 13.09 28.34 -13.82
N CYS A 105 14.13 29.02 -13.35
CA CYS A 105 14.36 30.43 -13.62
C CYS A 105 14.48 30.69 -15.13
N SER A 106 13.65 31.56 -15.72
CA SER A 106 13.65 31.83 -17.17
C SER A 106 14.90 32.58 -17.66
N ASN A 107 15.62 33.25 -16.76
CA ASN A 107 16.85 33.98 -17.09
C ASN A 107 18.12 33.11 -16.89
N CYS A 108 18.10 32.24 -15.88
CA CYS A 108 19.29 31.56 -15.38
C CYS A 108 19.23 30.03 -15.43
N GLY A 109 18.06 29.44 -15.73
CA GLY A 109 17.87 28.00 -15.90
C GLY A 109 17.92 27.15 -14.62
N ARG A 110 18.32 27.73 -13.48
CA ARG A 110 18.41 27.00 -12.19
C ARG A 110 17.01 26.61 -11.66
N PRO A 111 16.85 25.40 -11.08
CA PRO A 111 15.62 25.00 -10.42
C PRO A 111 15.41 25.79 -9.12
N LEU A 112 14.20 26.26 -8.87
CA LEU A 112 13.85 27.02 -7.66
C LEU A 112 13.02 26.15 -6.74
N THR A 113 13.42 25.94 -5.49
CA THR A 113 12.76 24.99 -4.59
C THR A 113 11.37 25.41 -4.10
N MET A 114 10.90 26.62 -4.44
CA MET A 114 9.61 27.19 -4.04
C MET A 114 9.18 28.25 -5.05
N ASP A 115 7.93 28.72 -4.94
CA ASP A 115 7.40 29.85 -5.70
C ASP A 115 7.98 31.19 -5.19
N VAL A 116 9.28 31.39 -5.43
CA VAL A 116 9.99 32.60 -5.01
C VAL A 116 9.75 33.73 -6.02
N LYS A 117 9.32 34.89 -5.52
CA LYS A 117 9.09 36.09 -6.35
C LYS A 117 10.38 36.60 -7.00
N VAL A 118 11.51 36.44 -6.33
CA VAL A 118 12.81 36.91 -6.83
C VAL A 118 13.79 35.74 -6.79
N CYS A 119 14.49 35.50 -7.89
CA CYS A 119 15.50 34.45 -7.95
C CYS A 119 16.71 34.80 -7.06
N PRO A 120 17.09 33.96 -6.07
CA PRO A 120 18.21 34.24 -5.17
C PRO A 120 19.57 34.20 -5.88
N TYR A 121 19.63 33.58 -7.06
CA TYR A 121 20.87 33.39 -7.78
C TYR A 121 21.19 34.46 -8.83
N CYS A 122 20.17 35.15 -9.36
CA CYS A 122 20.34 36.16 -10.40
C CYS A 122 19.61 37.48 -10.11
N GLY A 123 18.81 37.54 -9.04
CA GLY A 123 18.03 38.73 -8.67
C GLY A 123 16.84 39.05 -9.57
N ASN A 124 16.55 38.21 -10.57
CA ASN A 124 15.46 38.49 -11.51
C ASN A 124 14.09 38.23 -10.86
N ASN A 125 13.14 39.16 -11.08
CA ASN A 125 11.77 39.03 -10.59
C ASN A 125 10.97 38.07 -11.51
N MET A 126 10.30 37.11 -10.88
CA MET A 126 9.55 36.00 -11.49
C MET A 126 8.03 36.22 -11.41
N GLU A 127 7.56 37.40 -10.99
CA GLU A 127 6.16 37.67 -10.68
C GLU A 127 5.19 37.55 -11.86
N ASN A 128 5.65 37.61 -13.12
CA ASN A 128 4.75 37.68 -14.28
C ASN A 128 5.26 36.98 -15.57
N LYS A 129 6.22 36.05 -15.49
CA LYS A 129 6.64 35.23 -16.63
C LYS A 129 6.04 33.83 -16.50
N PHE A 130 4.87 33.65 -17.10
CA PHE A 130 4.22 32.36 -17.31
C PHE A 130 4.91 31.60 -18.45
#